data_AF-A0A3T0Y2Q6-F1
#
_entry.id   AF-A0A3T0Y2Q6-F1
#
_cell.length_a   1.000
_cell.length_b   1.000
_cell.length_c   1.000
_cell.angle_alpha   90.00
_cell.angle_beta   90.00
_cell.angle_gamma   90.00
#
_symmetry.space_group_name_H-M   'P 1'
#
loop_
_entity.id
_entity.type
_entity.pdbx_description
1 polymer ?
#
loop_
_entity_poly.entity_id
_entity_poly.type
_entity_poly.pdbx_seq_one_letter_code
_entity_poly.pdbx_strand_id
1 'polypeptide(L)'
;MLHFPSKNSAAHTADPADVTRLHQLLGNHVWAFSNCCVDAPGLPVAEVDWLFYNSINGTFILSEWKRFPAAVVRVKDAGEAWTLGNQSVVPNPLEQVGKQLDAVRRALRLNICREHFPSTDQHSINLYPSVYSPQVNKATRRERLRYGVVHGSLDDVALMVERRAVTVPLIAAGGSAQVALAEALAELFRCSISQAVRRKIAPPAPVPPSPQVRIAAIHRELAALYLELAALVGQGIAAVPNSPAPELLGRPSTAAPVAAAESPVVAPIAAAKSPAGAPAAAPVVQEAAPPVAPSKKPSPVTAHLHRHVVQHVPPSANPEHVRAAFLAALQDGHLRKSGIHVGLFGSLVGQRLEGNRTLASLALGSLGKWCLAQATAAGIAAVKDAADPSIVRLGKPART
;
A
#
# COMPACT_ATOMS: atom_id res chain seq x y z
N MET A 1 5.86 5.37 -0.30
CA MET A 1 6.86 5.84 -1.27
C MET A 1 6.63 7.29 -1.57
N LEU A 2 7.69 8.06 -1.84
CA LEU A 2 7.62 9.37 -2.46
C LEU A 2 7.99 9.22 -3.94
N HIS A 3 7.09 9.63 -4.83
CA HIS A 3 7.26 9.43 -6.27
C HIS A 3 7.61 10.75 -6.97
N PHE A 4 8.63 10.69 -7.82
CA PHE A 4 9.21 11.80 -8.56
C PHE A 4 9.13 11.45 -10.07
N PRO A 5 8.04 11.81 -10.76
CA PRO A 5 7.88 11.50 -12.17
C PRO A 5 8.73 12.44 -13.03
N SER A 6 9.20 11.94 -14.19
CA SER A 6 9.92 12.73 -15.19
C SER A 6 9.24 14.05 -15.54
N LYS A 7 10.02 15.11 -15.76
CA LYS A 7 9.56 16.39 -16.32
C LYS A 7 9.34 16.27 -17.83
N ASN A 8 9.90 15.25 -18.49
CA ASN A 8 9.77 15.07 -19.93
C ASN A 8 8.39 14.50 -20.27
N SER A 9 7.55 15.31 -20.91
CA SER A 9 6.20 14.89 -21.34
C SER A 9 6.21 13.87 -22.49
N ALA A 10 7.33 13.74 -23.22
CA ALA A 10 7.51 12.75 -24.26
C ALA A 10 7.99 11.38 -23.72
N ALA A 11 8.48 11.34 -22.47
CA ALA A 11 8.85 10.07 -21.85
C ALA A 11 7.58 9.24 -21.59
N HIS A 12 7.70 7.93 -21.73
CA HIS A 12 6.63 7.03 -21.29
C HIS A 12 6.28 7.33 -19.84
N THR A 13 5.00 7.23 -19.49
CA THR A 13 4.57 7.37 -18.09
C THR A 13 4.67 6.02 -17.39
N ALA A 14 5.05 6.03 -16.12
CA ALA A 14 5.07 4.82 -15.33
C ALA A 14 3.66 4.24 -15.23
N ASP A 15 3.52 2.91 -15.35
CA ASP A 15 2.22 2.24 -15.24
C ASP A 15 1.56 2.61 -13.89
N PRO A 16 0.36 3.24 -13.89
CA PRO A 16 -0.32 3.65 -12.67
C PRO A 16 -0.58 2.49 -11.71
N ALA A 17 -0.76 1.26 -12.21
CA ALA A 17 -0.95 0.08 -11.38
C ALA A 17 0.32 -0.24 -10.59
N ASP A 18 1.48 -0.17 -11.23
CA ASP A 18 2.76 -0.44 -10.60
C ASP A 18 3.11 0.66 -9.58
N VAL A 19 2.89 1.93 -9.94
CA VAL A 19 3.05 3.07 -9.02
C VAL A 19 2.18 2.88 -7.77
N THR A 20 0.90 2.53 -7.96
CA THR A 20 -0.03 2.29 -6.85
C THR A 20 0.42 1.14 -5.97
N ARG A 21 0.87 0.03 -6.56
CA ARG A 21 1.37 -1.12 -5.82
C ARG A 21 2.65 -0.80 -5.04
N LEU A 22 3.59 -0.09 -5.63
CA LEU A 22 4.81 0.37 -4.94
C LEU A 22 4.49 1.35 -3.81
N HIS A 23 3.48 2.22 -3.96
CA HIS A 23 2.99 3.07 -2.87
C HIS A 23 2.44 2.28 -1.68
N GLN A 24 1.82 1.12 -1.92
CA GLN A 24 1.33 0.24 -0.86
C GLN A 24 2.48 -0.52 -0.17
N LEU A 25 3.50 -0.92 -0.93
CA LEU A 25 4.59 -1.75 -0.44
C LEU A 25 5.71 -0.97 0.26
N LEU A 26 5.98 0.26 -0.17
CA LEU A 26 7.14 1.04 0.26
C LEU A 26 6.73 2.26 1.11
N GLY A 27 7.54 2.61 2.11
CA GLY A 27 7.30 3.77 2.98
C GLY A 27 7.72 5.11 2.39
N ASN A 28 7.49 6.22 3.10
CA ASN A 28 7.87 7.58 2.63
C ASN A 28 9.39 7.82 2.64
N HIS A 29 10.16 6.97 3.29
CA HIS A 29 11.62 6.98 3.26
C HIS A 29 12.20 6.52 1.92
N VAL A 30 11.39 5.91 1.06
CA VAL A 30 11.81 5.49 -0.28
C VAL A 30 11.38 6.52 -1.31
N TRP A 31 12.35 7.12 -1.98
CA TRP A 31 12.18 8.10 -3.04
C TRP A 31 12.38 7.39 -4.37
N ALA A 32 11.37 7.41 -5.23
CA ALA A 32 11.38 6.72 -6.50
C ALA A 32 11.28 7.72 -7.64
N PHE A 33 12.32 7.77 -8.46
CA PHE A 33 12.41 8.57 -9.67
C PHE A 33 12.07 7.67 -10.85
N SER A 34 11.06 8.03 -11.63
CA SER A 34 10.57 7.18 -12.74
C SER A 34 10.74 7.85 -14.09
N ASN A 35 11.18 7.08 -15.09
CA ASN A 35 11.42 7.46 -16.48
C ASN A 35 12.32 8.70 -16.58
N CYS A 36 13.36 8.72 -15.76
CA CYS A 36 14.30 9.82 -15.67
C CYS A 36 15.37 9.74 -16.76
N CYS A 37 15.99 10.89 -17.04
CA CYS A 37 17.14 10.95 -17.94
C CYS A 37 18.32 11.54 -17.18
N VAL A 38 19.50 10.97 -17.39
CA VAL A 38 20.73 11.38 -16.73
C VAL A 38 21.75 11.76 -17.77
N ASP A 39 22.27 12.97 -17.63
CA ASP A 39 23.40 13.46 -18.42
C ASP A 39 24.68 13.35 -17.59
N ALA A 40 25.73 12.81 -18.20
CA ALA A 40 27.03 12.67 -17.57
C ALA A 40 28.13 12.97 -18.61
N PRO A 41 29.09 13.87 -18.30
CA PRO A 41 30.13 14.25 -19.26
C PRO A 41 30.89 13.05 -19.82
N GLY A 42 30.95 12.96 -21.16
CA GLY A 42 31.66 11.91 -21.89
C GLY A 42 30.94 10.56 -21.95
N LEU A 43 29.65 10.49 -21.59
CA LEU A 43 28.81 9.31 -21.72
C LEU A 43 27.52 9.66 -22.47
N PRO A 44 26.89 8.71 -23.17
CA PRO A 44 25.56 8.92 -23.73
C PRO A 44 24.55 9.19 -22.62
N VAL A 45 23.51 9.96 -22.94
CA VAL A 45 22.39 10.20 -22.02
C VAL A 45 21.77 8.86 -21.63
N ALA A 46 21.68 8.60 -20.33
CA ALA A 46 21.09 7.40 -19.79
C ALA A 46 19.61 7.63 -19.48
N GLU A 47 18.73 6.95 -20.20
CA GLU A 47 17.32 6.84 -19.86
C GLU A 47 17.16 5.74 -18.82
N VAL A 48 16.48 6.04 -17.71
CA VAL A 48 16.34 5.14 -16.56
C VAL A 48 14.87 5.00 -16.24
N ASP A 49 14.36 3.77 -16.30
CA ASP A 49 12.96 3.49 -15.99
C ASP A 49 12.66 3.79 -14.53
N TRP A 50 13.48 3.26 -13.60
CA TRP A 50 13.33 3.52 -12.18
C TRP A 50 14.66 3.63 -11.46
N LEU A 51 14.76 4.66 -10.62
CA LEU A 51 15.80 4.79 -9.61
C LEU A 51 15.13 4.93 -8.24
N PHE A 52 15.49 4.05 -7.32
CA PHE A 52 15.05 4.10 -5.93
C PHE A 52 16.20 4.60 -5.05
N TYR A 53 15.91 5.58 -4.20
CA TYR A 53 16.77 5.99 -3.10
C TYR A 53 16.07 5.72 -1.78
N ASN A 54 16.70 4.92 -0.92
CA ASN A 54 16.23 4.69 0.44
C ASN A 54 16.94 5.65 1.39
N SER A 55 16.22 6.66 1.91
CA SER A 55 16.80 7.72 2.74
C SER A 55 17.19 7.25 4.15
N ILE A 56 16.76 6.07 4.58
CA ILE A 56 17.16 5.46 5.86
C ILE A 56 18.43 4.63 5.65
N ASN A 57 18.45 3.79 4.63
CA ASN A 57 19.60 2.91 4.35
C ASN A 57 20.71 3.59 3.56
N GLY A 58 20.44 4.76 2.98
CA GLY A 58 21.36 5.48 2.10
C GLY A 58 21.73 4.70 0.84
N THR A 59 20.80 3.91 0.31
CA THR A 59 21.05 3.03 -0.85
C THR A 59 20.37 3.53 -2.11
N PHE A 60 21.09 3.41 -3.23
CA PHE A 60 20.53 3.66 -4.55
C PHE A 60 20.40 2.36 -5.33
N ILE A 61 19.24 2.16 -5.93
CA ILE A 61 18.94 1.00 -6.76
C ILE A 61 18.43 1.47 -8.10
N LEU A 62 19.12 1.04 -9.15
CA LEU A 62 18.76 1.26 -10.54
C LEU A 62 17.96 0.05 -11.02
N SER A 63 16.78 0.26 -11.57
CA SER A 63 15.89 -0.82 -12.01
C SER A 63 15.35 -0.56 -13.42
N GLU A 64 15.70 -1.43 -14.36
CA GLU A 64 15.14 -1.43 -15.72
C GLU A 64 13.88 -2.30 -15.76
N TRP A 65 12.82 -1.82 -16.39
CA TRP A 65 11.52 -2.47 -16.43
C TRP A 65 11.23 -3.00 -17.83
N LYS A 66 11.14 -4.32 -17.96
CA LYS A 66 10.85 -4.96 -19.24
C LYS A 66 9.57 -5.78 -19.18
N ARG A 67 8.63 -5.42 -20.05
CA ARG A 67 7.38 -6.17 -20.28
C ARG A 67 7.48 -6.90 -21.61
N PHE A 68 7.63 -8.22 -21.54
CA PHE A 68 7.70 -9.08 -22.72
C PHE A 68 6.32 -9.62 -23.11
N PRO A 69 6.10 -9.93 -24.41
CA PRO A 69 4.82 -10.47 -24.88
C PRO A 69 4.55 -11.92 -24.41
N ALA A 70 5.58 -12.63 -23.94
CA ALA A 70 5.50 -14.01 -23.47
C ALA A 70 6.32 -14.20 -22.19
N ALA A 71 6.03 -15.27 -21.45
CA ALA A 71 6.76 -15.64 -20.24
C ALA A 71 8.27 -15.80 -20.52
N VAL A 72 9.13 -15.36 -19.60
CA VAL A 72 10.59 -15.56 -19.75
C VAL A 72 10.92 -16.99 -19.32
N VAL A 73 11.48 -17.78 -20.24
CA VAL A 73 11.90 -19.16 -19.97
C VAL A 73 13.31 -19.20 -19.40
N ARG A 74 14.22 -18.40 -19.96
CA ARG A 74 15.62 -18.40 -19.57
C ARG A 74 16.15 -16.98 -19.43
N VAL A 75 16.60 -16.67 -18.22
CA VAL A 75 17.34 -15.45 -17.88
C VAL A 75 18.82 -15.79 -17.88
N LYS A 76 19.59 -15.02 -18.64
CA LYS A 76 21.04 -15.17 -18.80
C LYS A 76 21.79 -13.92 -18.38
N ASP A 77 23.08 -14.09 -18.12
CA ASP A 77 23.99 -12.99 -17.77
C ASP A 77 24.27 -12.07 -18.98
N ALA A 78 24.84 -10.90 -18.70
CA ALA A 78 25.19 -9.92 -19.73
C ALA A 78 26.06 -10.53 -20.85
N GLY A 79 25.79 -10.16 -22.11
CA GLY A 79 26.40 -10.73 -23.31
C GLY A 79 25.58 -11.85 -23.95
N GLU A 80 24.59 -12.41 -23.25
CA GLU A 80 23.70 -13.43 -23.79
C GLU A 80 22.23 -13.01 -23.72
N ALA A 81 21.51 -13.19 -24.83
CA ALA A 81 20.12 -12.83 -24.95
C ALA A 81 19.20 -13.73 -24.11
N TRP A 82 18.04 -13.19 -23.71
CA TRP A 82 17.03 -13.94 -22.96
C TRP A 82 16.11 -14.71 -23.91
N THR A 83 15.54 -15.81 -23.42
CA THR A 83 14.63 -16.66 -24.21
C THR A 83 13.23 -16.62 -23.59
N LEU A 84 12.22 -16.39 -24.44
CA LEU A 84 10.81 -16.38 -24.05
C LEU A 84 10.13 -17.74 -24.32
N GLY A 85 8.91 -17.91 -23.79
CA GLY A 85 8.08 -19.13 -23.90
C GLY A 85 7.73 -19.51 -25.33
N ASN A 86 7.64 -18.53 -26.22
CA ASN A 86 7.43 -18.73 -27.65
C ASN A 86 8.75 -19.00 -28.42
N GLN A 87 9.84 -19.32 -27.71
CA GLN A 87 11.19 -19.54 -28.25
C GLN A 87 11.84 -18.30 -28.90
N SER A 88 11.18 -17.14 -28.83
CA SER A 88 11.80 -15.90 -29.30
C SER A 88 12.95 -15.48 -28.38
N VAL A 89 13.93 -14.82 -28.99
CA VAL A 89 15.12 -14.31 -28.32
C VAL A 89 14.99 -12.79 -28.24
N VAL A 90 15.20 -12.24 -27.04
CA VAL A 90 15.08 -10.81 -26.77
C VAL A 90 16.38 -10.24 -26.21
N PRO A 91 16.71 -8.96 -26.50
CA PRO A 91 17.89 -8.30 -25.96
C PRO A 91 17.97 -8.41 -24.44
N ASN A 92 19.18 -8.54 -23.90
CA ASN A 92 19.38 -8.69 -22.46
C ASN A 92 19.19 -7.34 -21.74
N PRO A 93 18.20 -7.20 -20.85
CA PRO A 93 17.97 -5.93 -20.15
C PRO A 93 19.12 -5.54 -19.22
N LEU A 94 19.93 -6.51 -18.75
CA LEU A 94 21.09 -6.24 -17.89
C LEU A 94 22.17 -5.43 -18.60
N GLU A 95 22.28 -5.53 -19.93
CA GLU A 95 23.23 -4.72 -20.71
C GLU A 95 22.83 -3.25 -20.72
N GLN A 96 21.53 -2.97 -20.79
CA GLN A 96 21.02 -1.61 -20.72
C GLN A 96 21.26 -1.02 -19.33
N VAL A 97 20.97 -1.78 -18.27
CA VAL A 97 21.29 -1.39 -16.89
C VAL A 97 22.77 -1.11 -16.72
N GLY A 98 23.65 -1.93 -17.31
CA GLY A 98 25.10 -1.72 -17.27
C GLY A 98 25.52 -0.36 -17.84
N LYS A 99 24.99 0.02 -19.01
CA LYS A 99 25.27 1.33 -19.64
C LYS A 99 24.76 2.49 -18.78
N GLN A 100 23.54 2.36 -18.24
CA GLN A 100 22.94 3.37 -17.37
C GLN A 100 23.73 3.54 -16.06
N LEU A 101 24.22 2.44 -15.49
CA LEU A 101 24.90 2.41 -14.20
C LEU A 101 26.12 3.35 -14.17
N ASP A 102 26.93 3.34 -15.23
CA ASP A 102 28.13 4.16 -15.29
C ASP A 102 27.82 5.65 -15.43
N ALA A 103 26.80 6.00 -16.22
CA ALA A 103 26.31 7.38 -16.35
C ALA A 103 25.75 7.89 -15.02
N VAL A 104 24.87 7.13 -14.37
CA VAL A 104 24.28 7.49 -13.07
C VAL A 104 25.37 7.61 -12.00
N ARG A 105 26.32 6.67 -11.96
CA ARG A 105 27.44 6.72 -10.99
C ARG A 105 28.26 7.99 -11.19
N ARG A 106 28.62 8.32 -12.43
CA ARG A 106 29.39 9.52 -12.74
C ARG A 106 28.62 10.79 -12.37
N ALA A 107 27.34 10.87 -12.73
CA ALA A 107 26.48 12.00 -12.43
C ALA A 107 26.32 12.24 -10.93
N LEU A 108 26.12 11.19 -10.13
CA LEU A 108 26.04 11.29 -8.66
C LEU A 108 27.38 11.76 -8.06
N ARG A 109 28.51 11.21 -8.50
CA ARG A 109 29.85 11.62 -8.02
C ARG A 109 30.11 13.10 -8.22
N LEU A 110 29.81 13.60 -9.42
CA LEU A 110 30.14 14.96 -9.82
C LEU A 110 29.19 15.99 -9.20
N ASN A 111 27.88 15.69 -9.16
CA ASN A 111 26.87 16.70 -8.87
C ASN A 111 26.24 16.59 -7.48
N ILE A 112 26.31 15.42 -6.82
CA ILE A 112 25.58 15.19 -5.57
C ILE A 112 26.53 14.95 -4.40
N CYS A 113 27.53 14.09 -4.56
CA CYS A 113 28.28 13.57 -3.42
C CYS A 113 29.11 14.61 -2.68
N ARG A 114 29.72 15.55 -3.40
CA ARG A 114 30.55 16.60 -2.76
C ARG A 114 29.74 17.47 -1.80
N GLU A 115 28.51 17.79 -2.18
CA GLU A 115 27.67 18.70 -1.41
C GLU A 115 26.87 17.97 -0.33
N HIS A 116 26.24 16.85 -0.69
CA HIS A 116 25.29 16.18 0.21
C HIS A 116 25.90 15.04 1.02
N PHE A 117 27.06 14.51 0.60
CA PHE A 117 27.74 13.38 1.26
C PHE A 117 29.25 13.63 1.42
N PRO A 118 29.68 14.76 2.03
CA PRO A 118 31.08 15.20 2.03
C PRO A 118 32.03 14.25 2.78
N SER A 119 31.51 13.48 3.74
CA SER A 119 32.28 12.49 4.51
C SER A 119 32.46 11.15 3.80
N THR A 120 31.84 10.96 2.63
CA THR A 120 31.86 9.70 1.90
C THR A 120 32.86 9.78 0.75
N ASP A 121 33.70 8.75 0.61
CA ASP A 121 34.52 8.59 -0.58
C ASP A 121 33.63 8.49 -1.83
N GLN A 122 33.79 9.43 -2.77
CA GLN A 122 33.03 9.47 -4.02
C GLN A 122 33.23 8.20 -4.85
N HIS A 123 34.36 7.50 -4.71
CA HIS A 123 34.60 6.25 -5.42
C HIS A 123 33.81 5.08 -4.84
N SER A 124 33.39 5.16 -3.58
CA SER A 124 32.62 4.12 -2.86
C SER A 124 31.13 4.05 -3.21
N ILE A 125 30.62 4.92 -4.10
CA ILE A 125 29.21 4.88 -4.54
C ILE A 125 28.89 3.53 -5.18
N ASN A 126 28.04 2.77 -4.49
CA ASN A 126 27.57 1.47 -4.94
C ASN A 126 26.09 1.55 -5.30
N LEU A 127 25.83 1.75 -6.59
CA LEU A 127 24.50 1.62 -7.18
C LEU A 127 24.20 0.14 -7.38
N TYR A 128 23.02 -0.30 -6.95
CA TYR A 128 22.62 -1.69 -7.17
C TYR A 128 21.83 -1.83 -8.48
N PRO A 129 22.38 -2.53 -9.49
CA PRO A 129 21.66 -2.77 -10.74
C PRO A 129 20.62 -3.88 -10.58
N SER A 130 19.43 -3.67 -11.11
CA SER A 130 18.35 -4.64 -11.11
C SER A 130 17.50 -4.55 -12.37
N VAL A 131 16.79 -5.62 -12.67
CA VAL A 131 15.77 -5.67 -13.73
C VAL A 131 14.48 -6.18 -13.13
N TYR A 132 13.38 -5.52 -13.43
CA TYR A 132 12.05 -6.01 -13.14
C TYR A 132 11.37 -6.47 -14.44
N SER A 133 10.81 -7.68 -14.42
CA SER A 133 9.95 -8.16 -15.50
C SER A 133 8.85 -9.06 -14.93
N PRO A 134 7.56 -8.71 -15.06
CA PRO A 134 6.47 -9.51 -14.53
C PRO A 134 6.33 -10.89 -15.22
N GLN A 135 6.97 -11.06 -16.38
CA GLN A 135 7.03 -12.33 -17.10
C GLN A 135 8.07 -13.31 -16.54
N VAL A 136 8.90 -12.88 -15.58
CA VAL A 136 9.81 -13.76 -14.84
C VAL A 136 9.07 -14.35 -13.65
N ASN A 137 9.08 -15.67 -13.50
CA ASN A 137 8.38 -16.35 -12.41
C ASN A 137 9.21 -17.53 -11.87
N LYS A 138 8.57 -18.41 -11.08
CA LYS A 138 9.24 -19.58 -10.47
C LYS A 138 9.67 -20.64 -11.49
N ALA A 139 9.03 -20.70 -12.66
CA ALA A 139 9.38 -21.62 -13.74
C ALA A 139 10.51 -21.07 -14.63
N THR A 140 10.85 -19.78 -14.52
CA THR A 140 11.97 -19.19 -15.26
C THR A 140 13.29 -19.76 -14.78
N ARG A 141 14.05 -20.38 -15.70
CA ARG A 141 15.41 -20.82 -15.43
C ARG A 141 16.34 -19.61 -15.36
N ARG A 142 16.93 -19.39 -14.18
CA ARG A 142 17.91 -18.31 -13.96
C ARG A 142 19.31 -18.91 -13.93
N GLU A 143 20.17 -18.46 -14.81
CA GLU A 143 21.60 -18.76 -14.70
C GLU A 143 22.24 -17.93 -13.58
N ARG A 144 23.44 -18.33 -13.17
CA ARG A 144 24.21 -17.56 -12.21
C ARG A 144 24.63 -16.25 -12.86
N LEU A 145 23.93 -15.18 -12.51
CA LEU A 145 24.23 -13.82 -12.95
C LEU A 145 25.46 -13.32 -12.21
N ARG A 146 26.46 -12.81 -12.94
CA ARG A 146 27.58 -12.08 -12.34
C ARG A 146 27.17 -10.65 -12.00
N TYR A 147 26.24 -10.08 -12.78
CA TYR A 147 25.84 -8.69 -12.65
C TYR A 147 24.32 -8.52 -12.51
N GLY A 148 23.93 -7.74 -11.50
CA GLY A 148 22.55 -7.37 -11.24
C GLY A 148 21.65 -8.49 -10.75
N VAL A 149 20.43 -8.13 -10.39
CA VAL A 149 19.39 -9.09 -9.96
C VAL A 149 18.10 -8.87 -10.73
N VAL A 150 17.46 -9.99 -11.08
CA VAL A 150 16.22 -10.01 -11.84
C VAL A 150 15.04 -10.37 -10.92
N HIS A 151 14.04 -9.51 -10.91
CA HIS A 151 12.84 -9.62 -10.10
C HIS A 151 11.62 -9.90 -10.97
N GLY A 152 10.79 -10.85 -10.54
CA GLY A 152 9.55 -11.24 -11.21
C GLY A 152 8.31 -10.53 -10.67
N SER A 153 8.41 -9.92 -9.50
CA SER A 153 7.30 -9.28 -8.80
C SER A 153 7.73 -7.95 -8.19
N LEU A 154 6.79 -7.01 -8.07
CA LEU A 154 7.03 -5.74 -7.36
C LEU A 154 7.27 -5.96 -5.87
N ASP A 155 6.72 -7.02 -5.28
CA ASP A 155 7.00 -7.43 -3.90
C ASP A 155 8.49 -7.77 -3.72
N ASP A 156 9.11 -8.50 -4.68
CA ASP A 156 10.55 -8.78 -4.63
C ASP A 156 11.39 -7.52 -4.81
N VAL A 157 10.97 -6.60 -5.69
CA VAL A 157 11.64 -5.29 -5.87
C VAL A 157 11.57 -4.50 -4.58
N ALA A 158 10.37 -4.38 -3.98
CA ALA A 158 10.18 -3.62 -2.76
C ALA A 158 10.98 -4.21 -1.59
N LEU A 159 10.98 -5.54 -1.46
CA LEU A 159 11.77 -6.24 -0.46
C LEU A 159 13.27 -5.95 -0.60
N MET A 160 13.77 -5.93 -1.84
CA MET A 160 15.16 -5.59 -2.14
C MET A 160 15.45 -4.12 -1.81
N VAL A 161 14.56 -3.18 -2.14
CA VAL A 161 14.70 -1.76 -1.80
C VAL A 161 14.75 -1.51 -0.29
N GLU A 162 13.94 -2.24 0.48
CA GLU A 162 13.88 -2.10 1.94
C GLU A 162 15.06 -2.77 2.65
N ARG A 163 15.51 -3.93 2.17
CA ARG A 163 16.54 -4.73 2.86
C ARG A 163 17.97 -4.48 2.40
N ARG A 164 18.16 -3.77 1.28
CA ARG A 164 19.51 -3.55 0.76
C ARG A 164 20.31 -2.71 1.75
N ALA A 165 21.39 -3.29 2.24
CA ALA A 165 22.45 -2.61 2.97
C ALA A 165 23.67 -2.40 2.05
N VAL A 166 24.43 -1.35 2.33
CA VAL A 166 25.72 -1.05 1.71
C VAL A 166 26.74 -0.76 2.80
N THR A 167 28.01 -0.97 2.50
CA THR A 167 29.12 -0.71 3.44
C THR A 167 29.26 0.77 3.75
N VAL A 168 28.95 1.64 2.79
CA VAL A 168 29.04 3.10 2.94
C VAL A 168 27.69 3.71 2.55
N PRO A 169 26.78 3.91 3.51
CA PRO A 169 25.44 4.44 3.23
C PRO A 169 25.49 5.94 2.94
N LEU A 170 24.78 6.37 1.89
CA LEU A 170 24.67 7.77 1.47
C LEU A 170 23.44 8.40 2.13
N ILE A 171 23.57 8.83 3.39
CA ILE A 171 22.48 9.40 4.18
C ILE A 171 22.71 10.91 4.33
N ALA A 172 21.74 11.72 3.89
CA ALA A 172 21.78 13.16 4.12
C ALA A 172 21.42 13.49 5.58
N ALA A 173 21.97 14.60 6.08
CA ALA A 173 21.51 15.17 7.33
C ALA A 173 20.00 15.43 7.28
N GLY A 174 19.29 15.22 8.40
CA GLY A 174 17.83 15.33 8.46
C GLY A 174 17.30 16.74 8.16
N GLY A 175 15.99 16.85 7.93
CA GLY A 175 15.32 18.14 7.78
C GLY A 175 15.63 18.84 6.45
N SER A 176 16.19 20.05 6.50
CA SER A 176 16.43 20.88 5.30
C SER A 176 17.41 20.25 4.32
N ALA A 177 18.42 19.51 4.80
CA ALA A 177 19.38 18.83 3.94
C ALA A 177 18.75 17.67 3.15
N GLN A 178 17.73 16.98 3.68
CA GLN A 178 16.97 16.00 2.90
C GLN A 178 16.14 16.65 1.80
N VAL A 179 15.57 17.84 2.04
CA VAL A 179 14.84 18.59 1.00
C VAL A 179 15.81 19.03 -0.09
N ALA A 180 16.94 19.62 0.27
CA ALA A 180 17.97 20.04 -0.68
C ALA A 180 18.47 18.85 -1.51
N LEU A 181 18.76 17.71 -0.88
CA LEU A 181 19.12 16.48 -1.60
C LEU A 181 17.99 16.04 -2.55
N ALA A 182 16.74 16.03 -2.11
CA ALA A 182 15.62 15.63 -2.95
C ALA A 182 15.44 16.53 -4.16
N GLU A 183 15.65 17.84 -4.01
CA GLU A 183 15.65 18.81 -5.11
C GLU A 183 16.83 18.60 -6.05
N ALA A 184 18.03 18.41 -5.53
CA ALA A 184 19.23 18.16 -6.33
C ALA A 184 19.12 16.86 -7.14
N LEU A 185 18.62 15.79 -6.51
CA LEU A 185 18.35 14.53 -7.22
C LEU A 185 17.22 14.69 -8.25
N ALA A 186 16.13 15.38 -7.90
CA ALA A 186 15.05 15.64 -8.85
C ALA A 186 15.54 16.45 -10.06
N GLU A 187 16.43 17.42 -9.87
CA GLU A 187 17.02 18.17 -10.97
C GLU A 187 17.97 17.30 -11.81
N LEU A 188 18.87 16.55 -11.14
CA LEU A 188 19.82 15.65 -11.80
C LEU A 188 19.12 14.61 -12.70
N PHE A 189 18.01 14.05 -12.20
CA PHE A 189 17.22 13.04 -12.89
C PHE A 189 16.12 13.63 -13.79
N ARG A 190 16.05 14.97 -13.89
CA ARG A 190 15.01 15.69 -14.64
C ARG A 190 13.59 15.28 -14.24
N CYS A 191 13.36 15.06 -12.95
CA CYS A 191 12.07 14.71 -12.36
C CYS A 191 11.41 15.91 -11.67
N SER A 192 10.09 15.85 -11.55
CA SER A 192 9.30 16.83 -10.81
C SER A 192 9.15 16.44 -9.34
N ILE A 193 9.14 17.44 -8.47
CA ILE A 193 8.89 17.29 -7.04
C ILE A 193 7.62 18.06 -6.66
N SER A 194 6.58 17.34 -6.24
CA SER A 194 5.33 17.98 -5.81
C SER A 194 5.47 18.64 -4.42
N GLN A 195 4.65 19.65 -4.16
CA GLN A 195 4.57 20.28 -2.82
C GLN A 195 4.17 19.28 -1.73
N ALA A 196 3.35 18.26 -2.06
CA ALA A 196 3.00 17.20 -1.13
C ALA A 196 4.20 16.33 -0.76
N VAL A 197 5.09 16.04 -1.72
CA VAL A 197 6.34 15.31 -1.48
C VAL A 197 7.27 16.14 -0.60
N ARG A 198 7.49 17.43 -0.90
CA ARG A 198 8.30 18.35 -0.08
C ARG A 198 7.87 18.36 1.39
N ARG A 199 6.56 18.49 1.64
CA ARG A 199 5.98 18.47 2.99
C ARG A 199 6.14 17.13 3.71
N LYS A 200 6.30 16.02 2.99
CA LYS A 200 6.54 14.71 3.61
C LYS A 200 8.01 14.49 3.96
N ILE A 201 8.93 15.10 3.21
CA ILE A 201 10.39 15.03 3.45
C ILE A 201 10.75 15.89 4.65
N ALA A 202 10.30 17.15 4.66
CA ALA A 202 10.39 18.04 5.81
C ALA A 202 8.99 18.50 6.19
N PRO A 203 8.33 17.80 7.13
CA PRO A 203 7.09 18.29 7.73
C PRO A 203 7.32 19.68 8.31
N PRO A 204 6.40 20.64 8.08
CA PRO A 204 6.49 21.93 8.75
C PRO A 204 6.51 21.71 10.26
N ALA A 205 7.29 22.54 10.97
CA ALA A 205 7.31 22.49 12.43
C ALA A 205 5.86 22.54 12.95
N PRO A 206 5.49 21.67 13.91
CA PRO A 206 4.15 21.67 14.46
C PRO A 206 3.89 23.07 15.03
N VAL A 207 2.95 23.78 14.41
CA VAL A 207 2.53 25.09 14.92
C VAL A 207 1.91 24.82 16.28
N PRO A 208 2.46 25.39 17.38
CA PRO A 208 1.85 25.20 18.67
C PRO A 208 0.39 25.67 18.60
N PRO A 209 -0.57 24.89 19.12
CA PRO A 209 -1.96 25.30 19.10
C PRO A 209 -2.07 26.66 19.78
N SER A 210 -2.92 27.54 19.24
CA SER A 210 -3.10 28.86 19.84
C SER A 210 -3.45 28.69 21.35
N PRO A 211 -2.99 29.58 22.23
CA PRO A 211 -3.23 29.46 23.66
C PRO A 211 -4.72 29.22 23.98
N GLN A 212 -5.60 29.85 23.21
CA GLN A 212 -7.06 29.69 23.30
C GLN A 212 -7.53 28.26 23.00
N VAL A 213 -6.99 27.59 21.96
CA VAL A 213 -7.31 26.20 21.64
C VAL A 213 -6.79 25.25 22.72
N ARG A 214 -5.61 25.54 23.28
CA ARG A 214 -5.05 24.74 24.39
C ARG A 214 -5.86 24.92 25.68
N ILE A 215 -6.25 26.14 26.01
CA ILE A 215 -7.12 26.44 27.15
C ILE A 215 -8.49 25.76 26.99
N ALA A 216 -9.07 25.78 25.79
CA ALA A 216 -10.33 25.08 25.52
C ALA A 216 -10.19 23.55 25.65
N ALA A 217 -9.07 22.98 25.21
CA ALA A 217 -8.77 21.55 25.40
C ALA A 217 -8.62 21.20 26.89
N ILE A 218 -7.89 22.01 27.66
CA ILE A 218 -7.75 21.85 29.11
C ILE A 218 -9.11 21.91 29.81
N HIS A 219 -10.00 22.84 29.44
CA HIS A 219 -11.35 22.90 30.01
C HIS A 219 -12.19 21.66 29.68
N ARG A 220 -12.02 21.06 28.49
CA ARG A 220 -12.70 19.79 28.16
C ARG A 220 -12.13 18.61 28.92
N GLU A 221 -10.81 18.56 29.10
CA GLU A 221 -10.13 17.53 29.91
C GLU A 221 -10.56 17.64 31.39
N LEU A 222 -10.65 18.86 31.93
CA LEU A 222 -11.20 19.13 33.26
C LEU A 222 -12.68 18.72 33.37
N ALA A 223 -13.51 19.05 32.40
CA ALA A 223 -14.92 18.66 32.39
C ALA A 223 -15.09 17.13 32.33
N ALA A 224 -14.26 16.43 31.56
CA ALA A 224 -14.24 14.97 31.52
C ALA A 224 -13.85 14.38 32.88
N LEU A 225 -12.82 14.92 33.53
CA LEU A 225 -12.42 14.53 34.88
C LEU A 225 -13.54 14.77 35.91
N TYR A 226 -14.24 15.91 35.84
CA TYR A 226 -15.38 16.17 36.73
C TYR A 226 -16.53 15.18 36.53
N LEU A 227 -16.80 14.76 35.29
CA LEU A 227 -17.80 13.73 35.01
C LEU A 227 -17.39 12.36 35.54
N GLU A 228 -16.12 12.00 35.43
CA GLU A 228 -15.58 10.75 36.01
C GLU A 228 -15.67 10.77 37.55
N LEU A 229 -15.35 11.90 38.18
CA LEU A 229 -15.43 12.08 39.63
C LEU A 229 -16.89 12.03 40.13
N ALA A 230 -17.82 12.64 39.40
CA ALA A 230 -19.25 12.57 39.70
C ALA A 230 -19.80 11.14 39.55
N ALA A 231 -19.32 10.37 38.58
CA ALA A 231 -19.70 8.97 38.41
C ALA A 231 -19.22 8.10 39.59
N LEU A 232 -18.01 8.36 40.12
CA LEU A 232 -17.48 7.67 41.30
C LEU A 232 -18.25 8.03 42.59
N VAL A 233 -18.64 9.29 42.75
CA VAL A 233 -19.48 9.73 43.89
C VAL A 233 -20.89 9.13 43.81
N GLY A 234 -21.46 9.00 42.61
CA GLY A 234 -22.75 8.35 42.38
C GLY A 234 -22.75 6.84 42.68
N GLN A 235 -21.60 6.18 42.60
CA GLN A 235 -21.43 4.77 42.97
C GLN A 235 -21.22 4.54 44.48
N GLY A 236 -20.94 5.60 45.25
CA GLY A 236 -20.63 5.54 46.69
C GLY A 236 -21.81 5.68 47.64
N ILE A 237 -23.05 5.86 47.16
CA ILE A 237 -24.23 6.03 48.03
C ILE A 237 -25.38 5.13 47.52
N ALA A 238 -25.16 3.82 47.57
CA ALA A 238 -26.23 2.83 47.45
C ALA A 238 -26.34 2.06 48.78
N ALA A 239 -27.32 2.49 49.59
CA ALA A 239 -28.09 1.76 50.58
C ALA A 239 -27.42 0.57 51.31
N VAL A 240 -27.09 0.79 52.58
CA VAL A 240 -26.99 -0.26 53.60
C VAL A 240 -28.40 -0.59 54.09
N PRO A 241 -28.91 -1.84 54.00
CA PRO A 241 -30.01 -2.29 54.81
C PRO A 241 -29.51 -2.97 56.09
N ASN A 242 -30.00 -2.46 57.21
CA ASN A 242 -30.06 -3.00 58.57
C ASN A 242 -29.76 -4.51 58.77
N SER A 243 -28.79 -4.82 59.65
CA SER A 243 -29.01 -5.67 60.84
C SER A 243 -27.78 -5.71 61.76
N PRO A 244 -27.96 -6.01 63.07
CA PRO A 244 -27.12 -5.50 64.14
C PRO A 244 -25.94 -6.42 64.51
N ALA A 245 -24.93 -5.82 65.14
CA ALA A 245 -23.89 -6.48 65.94
C ALA A 245 -24.48 -7.00 67.29
N PRO A 246 -23.75 -7.68 68.22
CA PRO A 246 -22.29 -7.94 68.27
C PRO A 246 -21.87 -9.33 68.83
N GLU A 247 -20.58 -9.71 68.72
CA GLU A 247 -19.79 -10.49 69.71
C GLU A 247 -18.36 -10.71 69.14
N LEU A 248 -17.31 -10.03 69.63
CA LEU A 248 -16.42 -10.33 70.75
C LEU A 248 -15.46 -11.53 70.58
N LEU A 249 -14.16 -11.18 70.60
CA LEU A 249 -12.98 -11.95 71.05
C LEU A 249 -12.40 -13.05 70.15
N GLY A 250 -11.09 -12.93 69.87
CA GLY A 250 -10.23 -14.06 69.50
C GLY A 250 -9.15 -13.77 68.46
N ARG A 251 -8.01 -13.23 68.90
CA ARG A 251 -6.72 -13.18 68.17
C ARG A 251 -6.04 -14.58 68.23
N PRO A 252 -4.85 -14.78 67.65
CA PRO A 252 -4.47 -14.96 66.23
C PRO A 252 -3.90 -16.39 65.97
N SER A 253 -3.68 -16.82 64.72
CA SER A 253 -2.60 -17.80 64.48
C SER A 253 -2.08 -17.79 63.04
N THR A 254 -0.77 -17.59 62.97
CA THR A 254 0.17 -17.79 61.87
C THR A 254 0.16 -19.23 61.33
N ALA A 255 0.28 -19.40 60.01
CA ALA A 255 1.27 -20.25 59.33
C ALA A 255 0.91 -20.44 57.84
N ALA A 256 1.76 -19.92 56.95
CA ALA A 256 2.07 -20.60 55.68
C ALA A 256 3.03 -21.77 56.01
N PRO A 257 3.18 -22.87 55.23
CA PRO A 257 3.66 -22.81 53.84
C PRO A 257 3.22 -23.95 52.85
N VAL A 258 3.36 -23.63 51.55
CA VAL A 258 3.95 -24.41 50.42
C VAL A 258 3.63 -25.92 50.22
N ALA A 259 3.12 -26.25 49.01
CA ALA A 259 3.59 -27.28 48.04
C ALA A 259 2.44 -27.57 47.04
N ALA A 260 2.55 -27.27 45.74
CA ALA A 260 3.31 -27.91 44.65
C ALA A 260 2.60 -29.13 44.00
N ALA A 261 2.32 -28.96 42.69
CA ALA A 261 2.13 -29.98 41.63
C ALA A 261 0.89 -30.92 41.78
N GLU A 262 0.24 -31.47 40.76
CA GLU A 262 0.58 -31.85 39.39
C GLU A 262 -0.67 -31.82 38.49
N SER A 263 -0.46 -31.64 37.19
CA SER A 263 -1.43 -31.92 36.13
C SER A 263 -1.62 -33.43 35.92
N PRO A 264 -2.72 -33.86 35.27
CA PRO A 264 -2.69 -35.07 34.46
C PRO A 264 -2.96 -34.80 32.96
N VAL A 265 -2.12 -35.43 32.15
CA VAL A 265 -2.21 -35.67 30.70
C VAL A 265 -2.82 -37.05 30.48
N VAL A 266 -3.71 -37.22 29.50
CA VAL A 266 -3.91 -38.45 28.68
C VAL A 266 -4.57 -38.00 27.34
N ALA A 267 -3.95 -37.96 26.15
CA ALA A 267 -3.39 -38.99 25.24
C ALA A 267 -4.47 -39.63 24.28
N PRO A 268 -4.11 -40.33 23.17
CA PRO A 268 -4.10 -39.81 21.77
C PRO A 268 -4.71 -40.81 20.71
N ILE A 269 -4.23 -40.79 19.44
CA ILE A 269 -4.27 -41.82 18.32
C ILE A 269 -5.19 -41.41 17.13
N ALA A 270 -4.89 -41.52 15.81
CA ALA A 270 -3.76 -41.97 14.97
C ALA A 270 -3.86 -41.47 13.50
N ALA A 271 -2.73 -41.62 12.79
CA ALA A 271 -2.40 -41.55 11.34
C ALA A 271 -3.12 -42.62 10.46
N ALA A 272 -3.05 -42.77 9.12
CA ALA A 272 -2.48 -42.13 7.91
C ALA A 272 -3.03 -42.91 6.67
N LYS A 273 -2.91 -42.38 5.43
CA LYS A 273 -2.32 -43.06 4.22
C LYS A 273 -2.72 -42.41 2.87
N SER A 274 -1.72 -42.25 1.99
CA SER A 274 -1.83 -42.12 0.53
C SER A 274 -1.91 -43.50 -0.15
N PRO A 275 -2.21 -43.55 -1.47
CA PRO A 275 -1.15 -43.96 -2.42
C PRO A 275 -1.17 -43.25 -3.80
N ALA A 276 -0.10 -43.46 -4.56
CA ALA A 276 0.18 -42.94 -5.90
C ALA A 276 -0.18 -43.92 -7.03
N GLY A 277 -0.30 -43.42 -8.28
CA GLY A 277 -0.29 -44.23 -9.51
C GLY A 277 -0.56 -43.42 -10.79
N ALA A 278 0.36 -43.50 -11.77
CA ALA A 278 0.22 -43.14 -13.19
C ALA A 278 0.56 -44.40 -14.02
N PRO A 279 0.16 -44.60 -15.31
CA PRO A 279 0.77 -43.86 -16.45
C PRO A 279 -0.05 -43.68 -17.77
N ALA A 280 0.45 -42.76 -18.62
CA ALA A 280 0.60 -42.72 -20.10
C ALA A 280 -0.55 -42.59 -21.16
N ALA A 281 -0.24 -41.70 -22.13
CA ALA A 281 -0.57 -41.62 -23.58
C ALA A 281 -1.83 -40.88 -24.09
N ALA A 282 -1.61 -39.92 -25.01
CA ALA A 282 -2.58 -39.10 -25.77
C ALA A 282 -2.99 -39.80 -27.11
N PRO A 283 -4.06 -39.39 -27.84
CA PRO A 283 -4.11 -38.10 -28.55
C PRO A 283 -5.48 -37.36 -28.63
N VAL A 284 -5.38 -36.02 -28.74
CA VAL A 284 -6.19 -35.02 -29.50
C VAL A 284 -7.69 -35.27 -29.75
N VAL A 285 -8.56 -34.37 -29.25
CA VAL A 285 -9.57 -33.55 -30.01
C VAL A 285 -10.40 -32.67 -29.04
N GLN A 286 -10.41 -31.35 -29.33
CA GLN A 286 -11.35 -30.28 -28.91
C GLN A 286 -11.71 -30.13 -27.41
N GLU A 287 -11.10 -29.12 -26.76
CA GLU A 287 -11.56 -28.65 -25.45
C GLU A 287 -12.19 -27.26 -25.54
N ALA A 288 -13.44 -27.23 -25.08
CA ALA A 288 -14.28 -26.06 -24.85
C ALA A 288 -13.69 -25.12 -23.81
N ALA A 289 -14.28 -23.93 -23.71
CA ALA A 289 -13.93 -22.88 -22.76
C ALA A 289 -13.71 -23.42 -21.32
N PRO A 290 -12.66 -22.99 -20.61
CA PRO A 290 -12.41 -23.47 -19.26
C PRO A 290 -13.50 -22.99 -18.28
N PRO A 291 -13.87 -23.83 -17.30
CA PRO A 291 -15.00 -23.62 -16.42
C PRO A 291 -14.70 -22.51 -15.41
N VAL A 292 -15.69 -21.63 -15.23
CA VAL A 292 -15.73 -20.66 -14.13
C VAL A 292 -15.67 -21.44 -12.81
N ALA A 293 -14.56 -21.33 -12.09
CA ALA A 293 -14.44 -21.85 -10.73
C ALA A 293 -15.55 -21.26 -9.86
N PRO A 294 -16.15 -22.05 -8.94
CA PRO A 294 -17.41 -21.69 -8.28
C PRO A 294 -17.24 -20.39 -7.50
N SER A 295 -18.02 -19.39 -7.90
CA SER A 295 -18.15 -18.14 -7.19
C SER A 295 -18.48 -18.46 -5.73
N LYS A 296 -17.64 -17.96 -4.81
CA LYS A 296 -18.04 -17.85 -3.40
C LYS A 296 -19.43 -17.23 -3.41
N LYS A 297 -20.42 -17.96 -2.88
CA LYS A 297 -21.80 -17.46 -2.80
C LYS A 297 -21.73 -16.02 -2.28
N PRO A 298 -22.15 -15.02 -3.06
CA PRO A 298 -22.07 -13.64 -2.61
C PRO A 298 -22.82 -13.57 -1.29
N SER A 299 -22.25 -12.87 -0.31
CA SER A 299 -22.97 -12.64 0.94
C SER A 299 -24.35 -12.05 0.59
N PRO A 300 -25.40 -12.34 1.36
CA PRO A 300 -26.76 -11.87 1.06
C PRO A 300 -26.81 -10.36 0.78
N VAL A 301 -25.94 -9.60 1.45
CA VAL A 301 -25.75 -8.15 1.26
C VAL A 301 -25.15 -7.80 -0.09
N THR A 302 -24.13 -8.53 -0.56
CA THR A 302 -23.52 -8.32 -1.88
C THR A 302 -24.48 -8.67 -3.01
N ALA A 303 -25.26 -9.73 -2.86
CA ALA A 303 -26.28 -10.12 -3.84
C ALA A 303 -27.41 -9.08 -3.93
N HIS A 304 -27.83 -8.53 -2.78
CA HIS A 304 -28.84 -7.48 -2.72
C HIS A 304 -28.34 -6.15 -3.30
N LEU A 305 -27.10 -5.75 -2.99
CA LEU A 305 -26.48 -4.57 -3.57
C LEU A 305 -26.32 -4.69 -5.09
N HIS A 306 -25.95 -5.88 -5.59
CA HIS A 306 -25.91 -6.14 -7.03
C HIS A 306 -27.30 -5.94 -7.65
N ARG A 307 -28.36 -6.57 -7.12
CA ARG A 307 -29.73 -6.41 -7.61
C ARG A 307 -30.19 -4.94 -7.60
N HIS A 308 -29.85 -4.21 -6.54
CA HIS A 308 -30.13 -2.77 -6.42
C HIS A 308 -29.47 -1.96 -7.55
N VAL A 309 -28.17 -2.19 -7.81
CA VAL A 309 -27.45 -1.50 -8.89
C VAL A 309 -28.02 -1.84 -10.26
N VAL A 310 -28.38 -3.11 -10.50
CA VAL A 310 -29.05 -3.53 -11.75
C VAL A 310 -30.38 -2.80 -11.97
N GLN A 311 -31.16 -2.58 -10.90
CA GLN A 311 -32.46 -1.94 -10.97
C GLN A 311 -32.38 -0.43 -11.19
N HIS A 312 -31.35 0.23 -10.64
CA HIS A 312 -31.29 1.69 -10.59
C HIS A 312 -30.24 2.33 -11.53
N VAL A 313 -29.34 1.54 -12.13
CA VAL A 313 -28.30 2.04 -13.04
C VAL A 313 -28.46 1.41 -14.43
N PRO A 314 -29.04 2.16 -15.40
CA PRO A 314 -29.14 1.66 -16.78
C PRO A 314 -27.76 1.62 -17.46
N PRO A 315 -27.59 0.84 -18.55
CA PRO A 315 -26.31 0.75 -19.27
C PRO A 315 -25.80 2.08 -19.84
N SER A 316 -26.72 2.97 -20.19
CA SER A 316 -26.47 4.33 -20.68
C SER A 316 -26.37 5.39 -19.56
N ALA A 317 -26.17 4.97 -18.31
CA ALA A 317 -26.23 5.84 -17.14
C ALA A 317 -25.33 7.09 -17.26
N ASN A 318 -25.87 8.20 -16.76
CA ASN A 318 -25.19 9.47 -16.57
C ASN A 318 -24.92 9.70 -15.05
N PRO A 319 -24.18 10.75 -14.65
CA PRO A 319 -23.84 11.00 -13.26
C PRO A 319 -25.05 11.06 -12.31
N GLU A 320 -26.19 11.57 -12.77
CA GLU A 320 -27.42 11.68 -11.97
C GLU A 320 -28.06 10.31 -11.69
N HIS A 321 -27.96 9.35 -12.61
CA HIS A 321 -28.44 7.98 -12.36
C HIS A 321 -27.60 7.29 -11.28
N VAL A 322 -26.29 7.48 -11.30
CA VAL A 322 -25.38 6.91 -10.30
C VAL A 322 -25.61 7.55 -8.93
N ARG A 323 -25.84 8.87 -8.90
CA ARG A 323 -26.23 9.61 -7.68
C ARG A 323 -27.55 9.08 -7.12
N ALA A 324 -28.59 8.98 -7.94
CA ALA A 324 -29.90 8.48 -7.53
C ALA A 324 -29.83 7.04 -7.00
N ALA A 325 -29.08 6.16 -7.68
CA ALA A 325 -28.88 4.78 -7.24
C ALA A 325 -28.19 4.69 -5.87
N PHE A 326 -27.20 5.54 -5.62
CA PHE A 326 -26.50 5.62 -4.33
C PHE A 326 -27.41 6.12 -3.20
N LEU A 327 -28.18 7.18 -3.45
CA LEU A 327 -29.12 7.72 -2.46
C LEU A 327 -30.26 6.73 -2.16
N ALA A 328 -30.77 6.04 -3.17
CA ALA A 328 -31.75 4.97 -3.00
C ALA A 328 -31.16 3.79 -2.19
N ALA A 329 -29.88 3.45 -2.41
CA ALA A 329 -29.21 2.40 -1.65
C ALA A 329 -29.05 2.77 -0.16
N LEU A 330 -28.90 4.05 0.18
CA LEU A 330 -28.83 4.50 1.58
C LEU A 330 -30.18 4.38 2.30
N GLN A 331 -31.28 4.41 1.53
CA GLN A 331 -32.65 4.33 2.03
C GLN A 331 -33.22 2.90 1.96
N ASP A 332 -32.60 2.00 1.21
CA ASP A 332 -32.98 0.58 1.14
C ASP A 332 -32.87 -0.10 2.51
N GLY A 333 -33.94 -0.75 2.95
CA GLY A 333 -34.06 -1.30 4.31
C GLY A 333 -33.04 -2.41 4.64
N HIS A 334 -32.50 -3.12 3.65
CA HIS A 334 -31.49 -4.15 3.84
C HIS A 334 -30.08 -3.54 3.84
N LEU A 335 -29.78 -2.65 2.89
CA LEU A 335 -28.49 -1.96 2.78
C LEU A 335 -28.28 -0.92 3.88
N ARG A 336 -29.34 -0.32 4.41
CA ARG A 336 -29.30 0.58 5.56
C ARG A 336 -28.79 -0.12 6.82
N LYS A 337 -29.14 -1.40 7.03
CA LYS A 337 -28.71 -2.18 8.19
C LYS A 337 -27.25 -2.63 8.08
N SER A 338 -26.81 -3.03 6.89
CA SER A 338 -25.43 -3.47 6.65
C SER A 338 -24.46 -2.32 6.41
N GLY A 339 -24.95 -1.18 5.93
CA GLY A 339 -24.14 -0.14 5.29
C GLY A 339 -23.79 -0.50 3.85
N ILE A 340 -23.37 0.52 3.09
CA ILE A 340 -22.97 0.39 1.69
C ILE A 340 -21.45 0.40 1.60
N HIS A 341 -20.86 -0.71 1.14
CA HIS A 341 -19.43 -0.74 0.85
C HIS A 341 -19.14 0.03 -0.45
N VAL A 342 -18.44 1.16 -0.32
CA VAL A 342 -18.24 2.13 -1.41
C VAL A 342 -17.49 1.53 -2.59
N GLY A 343 -16.43 0.74 -2.33
CA GLY A 343 -15.67 0.07 -3.39
C GLY A 343 -16.47 -0.99 -4.15
N LEU A 344 -17.45 -1.63 -3.49
CA LEU A 344 -18.27 -2.68 -4.08
C LEU A 344 -19.39 -2.06 -4.91
N PHE A 345 -20.06 -1.04 -4.37
CA PHE A 345 -21.00 -0.22 -5.13
C PHE A 345 -20.35 0.36 -6.39
N GLY A 346 -19.14 0.91 -6.26
CA GLY A 346 -18.37 1.39 -7.42
C GLY A 346 -18.08 0.27 -8.44
N SER A 347 -17.58 -0.88 -8.00
CA SER A 347 -17.31 -1.99 -8.92
C SER A 347 -18.55 -2.44 -9.68
N LEU A 348 -19.70 -2.52 -9.01
CA LEU A 348 -20.97 -2.94 -9.61
C LEU A 348 -21.53 -1.92 -10.61
N VAL A 349 -21.41 -0.63 -10.29
CA VAL A 349 -21.79 0.44 -11.23
C VAL A 349 -20.86 0.43 -12.44
N GLY A 350 -19.55 0.23 -12.24
CA GLY A 350 -18.58 0.14 -13.33
C GLY A 350 -18.83 -1.02 -14.30
N GLN A 351 -19.33 -2.16 -13.80
CA GLN A 351 -19.73 -3.30 -14.63
C GLN A 351 -20.97 -3.02 -15.49
N ARG A 352 -21.75 -1.98 -15.17
CA ARG A 352 -22.99 -1.62 -15.88
C ARG A 352 -22.78 -0.55 -16.95
N LEU A 353 -21.71 0.24 -16.90
CA LEU A 353 -21.50 1.35 -17.84
C LEU A 353 -20.98 0.83 -19.18
N GLU A 354 -21.65 1.22 -20.27
CA GLU A 354 -21.21 0.94 -21.64
C GLU A 354 -20.41 2.13 -22.23
N GLY A 355 -19.51 1.83 -23.17
CA GLY A 355 -18.58 2.79 -23.77
C GLY A 355 -17.43 3.18 -22.83
N ASN A 356 -16.48 4.01 -23.30
CA ASN A 356 -15.28 4.44 -22.54
C ASN A 356 -15.57 5.27 -21.27
N ARG A 357 -16.78 5.20 -20.70
CA ARG A 357 -17.18 5.89 -19.48
C ARG A 357 -16.71 5.09 -18.28
N THR A 358 -15.87 5.71 -17.45
CA THR A 358 -15.39 5.11 -16.21
C THR A 358 -16.04 5.81 -15.03
N LEU A 359 -16.17 5.13 -13.90
CA LEU A 359 -16.64 5.77 -12.66
C LEU A 359 -15.79 7.00 -12.27
N ALA A 360 -14.52 7.02 -12.66
CA ALA A 360 -13.63 8.17 -12.49
C ALA A 360 -14.10 9.41 -13.28
N SER A 361 -14.80 9.23 -14.41
CA SER A 361 -15.41 10.34 -15.16
C SER A 361 -16.75 10.81 -14.57
N LEU A 362 -17.32 10.07 -13.61
CA LEU A 362 -18.63 10.36 -13.00
C LEU A 362 -18.51 10.81 -11.53
N ALA A 363 -17.45 10.40 -10.84
CA ALA A 363 -17.14 10.74 -9.47
C ALA A 363 -15.79 11.46 -9.39
N LEU A 364 -15.81 12.80 -9.44
CA LEU A 364 -14.62 13.62 -9.28
C LEU A 364 -14.05 13.44 -7.85
N GLY A 365 -12.82 12.91 -7.76
CA GLY A 365 -12.13 12.65 -6.49
C GLY A 365 -12.22 11.19 -6.02
N SER A 366 -11.98 10.94 -4.73
CA SER A 366 -12.11 9.58 -4.20
C SER A 366 -13.58 9.20 -4.06
N LEU A 367 -13.96 8.00 -4.51
CA LEU A 367 -15.37 7.54 -4.52
C LEU A 367 -16.04 7.67 -3.14
N GLY A 368 -15.29 7.43 -2.05
CA GLY A 368 -15.77 7.64 -0.68
C GLY A 368 -16.05 9.11 -0.33
N LYS A 369 -15.24 10.07 -0.81
CA LYS A 369 -15.53 11.50 -0.64
C LYS A 369 -16.72 11.92 -1.50
N TRP A 370 -16.82 11.40 -2.72
CA TRP A 370 -17.95 11.66 -3.60
C TRP A 370 -19.27 11.16 -2.99
N CYS A 371 -19.33 9.91 -2.51
CA CYS A 371 -20.50 9.34 -1.84
C CYS A 371 -20.96 10.18 -0.64
N LEU A 372 -20.04 10.60 0.22
CA LEU A 372 -20.37 11.48 1.35
C LEU A 372 -20.85 12.86 0.89
N ALA A 373 -20.20 13.45 -0.12
CA ALA A 373 -20.61 14.74 -0.68
C ALA A 373 -22.02 14.68 -1.28
N GLN A 374 -22.37 13.61 -1.99
CA GLN A 374 -23.71 13.42 -2.56
C GLN A 374 -24.78 13.22 -1.48
N ALA A 375 -24.47 12.50 -0.39
CA ALA A 375 -25.37 12.36 0.74
C ALA A 375 -25.61 13.70 1.45
N THR A 376 -24.54 14.45 1.74
CA THR A 376 -24.63 15.79 2.33
C THR A 376 -25.42 16.75 1.45
N ALA A 377 -25.18 16.75 0.13
CA ALA A 377 -25.92 17.57 -0.83
C ALA A 377 -27.40 17.20 -0.92
N ALA A 378 -27.77 15.97 -0.55
CA ALA A 378 -29.16 15.51 -0.48
C ALA A 378 -29.78 15.71 0.92
N GLY A 379 -29.09 16.38 1.84
CA GLY A 379 -29.56 16.57 3.23
C GLY A 379 -29.55 15.28 4.08
N ILE A 380 -28.86 14.24 3.62
CA ILE A 380 -28.76 12.95 4.31
C ILE A 380 -27.50 12.94 5.16
N ALA A 381 -27.66 12.81 6.48
CA ALA A 381 -26.54 12.60 7.40
C ALA A 381 -25.96 11.20 7.18
N ALA A 382 -24.94 11.08 6.33
CA ALA A 382 -24.19 9.83 6.11
C ALA A 382 -22.79 9.93 6.73
N VAL A 383 -22.35 8.85 7.36
CA VAL A 383 -21.04 8.75 8.01
C VAL A 383 -20.31 7.49 7.54
N LYS A 384 -18.98 7.53 7.57
CA LYS A 384 -18.17 6.32 7.41
C LYS A 384 -18.28 5.49 8.67
N ASP A 385 -18.34 4.18 8.49
CA ASP A 385 -18.31 3.26 9.62
C ASP A 385 -16.96 3.37 10.36
N ALA A 386 -17.02 3.37 11.69
CA ALA A 386 -15.85 3.55 12.53
C ALA A 386 -14.93 2.31 12.53
N ALA A 387 -15.49 1.11 12.32
CA ALA A 387 -14.76 -0.14 12.23
C ALA A 387 -14.27 -0.42 10.79
N ASP A 388 -15.02 0.01 9.77
CA ASP A 388 -14.61 -0.09 8.37
C ASP A 388 -14.88 1.22 7.59
N PRO A 389 -13.86 2.07 7.39
CA PRO A 389 -14.00 3.33 6.64
C PRO A 389 -14.43 3.19 5.18
N SER A 390 -14.48 1.97 4.65
CA SER A 390 -14.96 1.61 3.30
C SER A 390 -16.48 1.50 3.23
N ILE A 391 -17.17 1.46 4.37
CA ILE A 391 -18.62 1.36 4.48
C ILE A 391 -19.22 2.73 4.83
N VAL A 392 -20.26 3.14 4.11
CA VAL A 392 -21.05 4.35 4.40
C VAL A 392 -22.42 3.94 4.95
N ARG A 393 -22.82 4.57 6.05
CA ARG A 393 -24.08 4.33 6.77
C ARG A 393 -24.81 5.64 7.04
N LEU A 394 -26.11 5.55 7.29
CA LEU A 394 -26.86 6.69 7.84
C LEU A 394 -26.37 6.97 9.27
N GLY A 395 -25.92 8.19 9.52
CA GLY A 395 -25.65 8.71 10.84
C GLY A 395 -26.95 8.89 11.62
N LYS A 396 -26.87 8.88 12.96
CA LYS A 396 -28.00 9.29 13.79
C LYS A 396 -28.34 10.76 13.44
N PRO A 397 -29.61 11.12 13.22
CA PRO A 397 -29.97 12.52 13.13
C PRO A 397 -29.53 13.21 14.42
N ALA A 398 -28.93 14.39 14.30
CA ALA A 398 -28.67 15.22 15.46
C ALA A 398 -30.03 15.42 16.16
N ARG A 399 -30.13 15.02 17.44
CA ARG A 399 -31.26 15.42 18.27
C ARG A 399 -31.17 16.94 18.41
N THR A 400 -32.00 17.64 17.64
CA THR A 400 -32.33 19.06 17.87
C THR A 400 -33.09 19.19 19.17
#